data_AF-A0A1V4WXB0-F1
#
_entry.id   AF-A0A1V4WXB0-F1
#
_cell.length_a   1.000
_cell.length_b   1.000
_cell.length_c   1.000
_cell.angle_alpha   90.00
_cell.angle_beta   90.00
_cell.angle_gamma   90.00
#
_symmetry.space_group_name_H-M   'P 1'
#
loop_
_entity.id
_entity.type
_entity.pdbx_description
1 polymer ?
#
loop_
_entity_poly.entity_id
_entity_poly.type
_entity_poly.pdbx_seq_one_letter_code
_entity_poly.pdbx_strand_id
1 'polypeptide(L)'
;MLGQEMAGYATGEVFFTSQALGLRHSHLDSGGYAYDQKEKSKDMAKAIDFLLKDEQGRVLLTSMVACLFARNVYTDELLATCLKTVGYGTLAENLGPVARHIQQLRWKTRFACGFKPEDIIMPERFYEIETLKGPIDRAFFDGLIQEYARAIRELAGTGSAG
;
A
#
# COMPACT_ATOMS: atom_id res chain seq x y z
N MET A 1 13.25 -7.37 9.38
CA MET A 1 12.05 -7.01 10.18
C MET A 1 12.31 -5.73 10.96
N LEU A 2 11.49 -4.69 10.78
CA LEU A 2 11.58 -3.41 11.51
C LEU A 2 11.04 -3.50 12.96
N GLY A 3 11.08 -4.69 13.57
CA GLY A 3 10.58 -4.94 14.92
C GLY A 3 9.07 -5.15 15.07
N GLN A 4 8.27 -5.02 13.99
CA GLN A 4 6.82 -5.24 14.01
C GLN A 4 6.45 -6.65 13.52
N GLU A 5 5.61 -7.37 14.28
CA GLU A 5 5.13 -8.69 13.90
C GLU A 5 4.24 -8.67 12.65
N MET A 6 4.23 -9.79 11.92
CA MET A 6 3.35 -9.97 10.77
C MET A 6 1.88 -10.03 11.22
N ALA A 7 0.99 -9.36 10.48
CA ALA A 7 -0.45 -9.62 10.60
C ALA A 7 -0.78 -11.08 10.20
N GLY A 8 -1.87 -11.64 10.75
CA GLY A 8 -2.21 -13.07 10.68
C GLY A 8 -2.67 -13.61 9.32
N TYR A 9 -2.07 -13.18 8.22
CA TYR A 9 -2.38 -13.64 6.86
C TYR A 9 -1.10 -14.13 6.16
N ALA A 10 -1.20 -15.25 5.45
CA ALA A 10 -0.11 -15.82 4.65
C ALA A 10 -0.60 -16.07 3.22
N THR A 11 -0.98 -15.01 2.52
CA THR A 11 -1.73 -15.10 1.26
C THR A 11 -0.88 -15.06 0.00
N GLY A 12 0.30 -14.43 0.04
CA GLY A 12 1.16 -14.32 -1.13
C GLY A 12 2.13 -13.15 -1.13
N GLU A 13 2.83 -13.03 -2.26
CA GLU A 13 3.94 -12.14 -2.51
C GLU A 13 3.54 -10.66 -2.37
N VAL A 14 2.34 -10.28 -2.80
CA VAL A 14 1.87 -8.89 -2.74
C VAL A 14 1.58 -8.48 -1.30
N PHE A 15 0.91 -9.34 -0.53
CA PHE A 15 0.69 -9.09 0.89
C PHE A 15 2.01 -8.98 1.65
N PHE A 16 2.93 -9.92 1.43
CA PHE A 16 4.24 -9.92 2.08
C PHE A 16 5.04 -8.65 1.76
N THR A 17 5.04 -8.22 0.50
CA THR A 17 5.66 -6.97 0.07
C THR A 17 5.03 -5.77 0.77
N SER A 18 3.70 -5.69 0.81
CA SER A 18 2.98 -4.60 1.48
C SER A 18 3.23 -4.55 2.99
N GLN A 19 3.35 -5.71 3.65
CA GLN A 19 3.61 -5.81 5.08
C GLN A 19 5.05 -5.41 5.39
N ALA A 20 6.00 -5.79 4.54
CA ALA A 20 7.41 -5.49 4.73
C ALA A 20 7.74 -4.02 4.46
N LEU A 21 7.20 -3.46 3.38
CA LEU A 21 7.57 -2.13 2.90
C LEU A 21 6.54 -1.06 3.20
N GLY A 22 5.26 -1.40 3.42
CA GLY A 22 4.19 -0.44 3.70
C GLY A 22 4.43 0.40 4.96
N LEU A 23 3.73 1.53 5.06
CA LEU A 23 4.04 2.60 6.03
C LEU A 23 3.98 2.16 7.49
N ARG A 24 2.91 1.46 7.88
CA ARG A 24 2.65 0.95 9.24
C ARG A 24 2.98 -0.53 9.38
N HIS A 25 3.59 -1.17 8.37
CA HIS A 25 3.80 -2.62 8.36
C HIS A 25 2.53 -3.40 8.72
N SER A 26 1.42 -3.05 8.06
CA SER A 26 0.10 -3.53 8.45
C SER A 26 -0.83 -3.67 7.26
N HIS A 27 -1.68 -4.70 7.32
CA HIS A 27 -2.84 -4.92 6.44
C HIS A 27 -3.85 -3.75 6.43
N LEU A 28 -3.71 -2.79 7.37
CA LEU A 28 -4.50 -1.57 7.35
C LEU A 28 -4.02 -0.57 6.29
N ASP A 29 -2.76 -0.62 5.84
CA ASP A 29 -2.23 0.23 4.76
C ASP A 29 -2.43 -0.35 3.37
N SER A 30 -2.56 -1.66 3.26
CA SER A 30 -2.82 -2.31 1.99
C SER A 30 -3.67 -3.55 2.15
N GLY A 31 -4.58 -3.75 1.21
CA GLY A 31 -5.39 -4.94 1.01
C GLY A 31 -4.66 -6.03 0.24
N GLY A 32 -3.32 -6.09 0.28
CA GLY A 32 -2.52 -7.10 -0.44
C GLY A 32 -3.01 -8.53 -0.22
N TYR A 33 -3.53 -8.84 0.97
CA TYR A 33 -4.11 -10.16 1.26
C TYR A 33 -5.33 -10.48 0.37
N ALA A 34 -6.19 -9.49 0.14
CA ALA A 34 -7.37 -9.64 -0.71
C ALA A 34 -6.99 -9.64 -2.19
N TYR A 35 -5.90 -8.95 -2.56
CA TYR A 35 -5.32 -9.02 -3.89
C TYR A 35 -4.85 -10.45 -4.18
N ASP A 36 -4.00 -11.02 -3.33
CA ASP A 36 -3.44 -12.37 -3.51
C ASP A 36 -4.51 -13.48 -3.54
N GLN A 37 -5.65 -13.27 -2.88
CA GLN A 37 -6.77 -14.22 -2.89
C GLN A 37 -7.57 -14.20 -4.20
N LYS A 38 -7.55 -13.08 -4.94
CA LYS A 38 -8.40 -12.85 -6.12
C LYS A 38 -7.60 -12.86 -7.41
N GLU A 39 -6.43 -12.23 -7.40
CA GLU A 39 -5.54 -12.13 -8.54
C GLU A 39 -4.55 -13.30 -8.54
N LYS A 40 -4.54 -14.04 -9.64
CA LYS A 40 -3.67 -15.21 -9.83
C LYS A 40 -2.55 -14.93 -10.82
N SER A 41 -2.62 -13.85 -11.58
CA SER A 41 -1.55 -13.44 -12.47
C SER A 41 -0.35 -12.95 -11.66
N LYS A 42 0.85 -13.17 -12.21
CA LYS A 42 2.12 -12.63 -11.70
C LYS A 42 2.47 -11.34 -12.42
N ASP A 43 1.48 -10.45 -12.54
CA ASP A 43 1.62 -9.18 -13.25
C ASP A 43 2.22 -8.12 -12.33
N MET A 44 3.50 -7.80 -12.55
CA MET A 44 4.23 -6.82 -11.76
C MET A 44 3.56 -5.45 -11.79
N ALA A 45 3.24 -4.94 -12.98
CA ALA A 45 2.69 -3.60 -13.15
C ALA A 45 1.34 -3.48 -12.44
N LYS A 46 0.49 -4.50 -12.56
CA LYS A 46 -0.81 -4.55 -11.89
C LYS A 46 -0.67 -4.59 -10.37
N ALA A 47 0.27 -5.35 -9.85
CA ALA A 47 0.50 -5.45 -8.41
C ALA A 47 1.02 -4.14 -7.81
N ILE A 48 1.99 -3.47 -8.47
CA ILE A 48 2.51 -2.18 -8.04
C ILE A 48 1.42 -1.10 -8.11
N ASP A 49 0.66 -1.04 -9.20
CA ASP A 49 -0.46 -0.11 -9.35
C ASP A 49 -1.51 -0.30 -8.24
N PHE A 50 -1.85 -1.56 -7.92
CA PHE A 50 -2.74 -1.87 -6.81
C PHE A 50 -2.19 -1.36 -5.47
N LEU A 51 -0.93 -1.65 -5.14
CA LEU A 51 -0.34 -1.25 -3.86
C LEU A 51 -0.38 0.28 -3.67
N LEU A 52 -0.04 1.04 -4.72
CA LEU A 52 -0.04 2.50 -4.67
C LEU A 52 -1.46 3.09 -4.58
N LYS A 53 -2.41 2.57 -5.36
CA LYS A 53 -3.79 3.08 -5.37
C LYS A 53 -4.57 2.73 -4.11
N ASP A 54 -4.42 1.49 -3.62
CA ASP A 54 -5.11 1.04 -2.41
C ASP A 54 -4.58 1.79 -1.17
N GLU A 55 -3.26 2.03 -1.08
CA GLU A 55 -2.68 2.90 -0.06
C GLU A 55 -3.24 4.32 -0.15
N GLN A 56 -3.28 4.92 -1.34
CA GLN A 56 -3.82 6.28 -1.55
C GLN A 56 -5.26 6.41 -1.02
N GLY A 57 -6.14 5.47 -1.37
CA GLY A 57 -7.52 5.46 -0.89
C GLY A 57 -7.61 5.29 0.62
N ARG A 58 -6.81 4.38 1.21
CA ARG A 58 -6.78 4.17 2.66
C ARG A 58 -6.24 5.38 3.41
N VAL A 59 -5.26 6.09 2.87
CA VAL A 59 -4.72 7.31 3.45
C VAL A 59 -5.78 8.41 3.49
N LEU A 60 -6.59 8.56 2.43
CA LEU A 60 -7.72 9.49 2.44
C LEU A 60 -8.71 9.16 3.55
N LEU A 61 -9.19 7.91 3.59
CA LEU A 61 -10.15 7.43 4.56
C LEU A 61 -9.64 7.57 6.01
N THR A 62 -8.41 7.17 6.27
CA THR A 62 -7.82 7.24 7.61
C THR A 62 -7.52 8.67 8.05
N SER A 63 -7.28 9.61 7.11
CA SER A 63 -7.16 11.04 7.43
C SER A 63 -8.50 11.65 7.83
N MET A 64 -9.62 11.06 7.42
CA MET A 64 -10.98 11.40 7.86
C MET A 64 -11.46 10.52 9.03
N VAL A 65 -10.57 9.70 9.62
CA VAL A 65 -10.89 8.80 10.75
C VAL A 65 -11.98 7.77 10.42
N ALA A 66 -12.09 7.38 9.14
CA ALA A 66 -13.09 6.42 8.70
C ALA A 66 -12.75 4.98 9.14
N CYS A 67 -13.78 4.18 9.41
CA CYS A 67 -13.63 2.77 9.74
C CYS A 67 -13.29 1.93 8.49
N LEU A 68 -12.13 1.29 8.45
CA LEU A 68 -11.70 0.51 7.28
C LEU A 68 -12.50 -0.80 7.05
N PHE A 69 -13.33 -1.23 8.01
CA PHE A 69 -14.29 -2.33 7.78
C PHE A 69 -15.41 -1.92 6.83
N ALA A 70 -15.85 -0.65 6.87
CA ALA A 70 -16.91 -0.12 6.03
C ALA A 70 -16.39 0.55 4.75
N ARG A 71 -15.09 0.41 4.42
CA ARG A 71 -14.44 1.16 3.32
C ARG A 71 -15.13 1.06 1.96
N ASN A 72 -15.77 -0.07 1.67
CA ASN A 72 -16.48 -0.25 0.39
C ASN A 72 -17.74 0.62 0.28
N VAL A 73 -18.28 1.12 1.40
CA VAL A 73 -19.40 2.06 1.43
C VAL A 73 -18.90 3.49 1.22
N TYR A 74 -17.66 3.79 1.59
CA TYR A 74 -17.06 5.13 1.47
C TYR A 74 -16.50 5.38 0.07
N THR A 75 -17.35 5.37 -0.96
CA THR A 75 -16.92 5.74 -2.32
C THR A 75 -16.62 7.23 -2.40
N ASP A 76 -15.78 7.63 -3.36
CA ASP A 76 -15.41 9.03 -3.56
C ASP A 76 -16.64 9.92 -3.82
N GLU A 77 -17.64 9.41 -4.53
CA GLU A 77 -18.89 10.13 -4.80
C GLU A 77 -19.72 10.35 -3.53
N LEU A 78 -19.81 9.33 -2.68
CA LEU A 78 -20.56 9.44 -1.41
C LEU A 78 -19.82 10.38 -0.44
N LEU A 79 -18.51 10.24 -0.33
CA LEU A 79 -17.67 11.12 0.48
C LEU A 79 -17.80 12.57 0.01
N ALA A 80 -17.71 12.82 -1.29
CA ALA A 80 -17.87 14.17 -1.85
C ALA A 80 -19.26 14.75 -1.55
N THR A 81 -20.32 13.93 -1.63
CA THR A 81 -21.68 14.34 -1.28
C THR A 81 -21.76 14.74 0.20
N CYS A 82 -21.24 13.91 1.10
CA CYS A 82 -21.23 14.21 2.54
C CYS A 82 -20.40 15.45 2.87
N LEU A 83 -19.22 15.63 2.26
CA LEU A 83 -18.37 16.78 2.50
C LEU A 83 -19.03 18.10 2.04
N LYS A 84 -19.80 18.07 0.94
CA LYS A 84 -20.55 19.24 0.48
C LYS A 84 -21.62 19.66 1.48
N THR A 85 -22.30 18.74 2.16
CA THR A 85 -23.37 19.09 3.13
C THR A 85 -22.84 19.79 4.37
N VAL A 86 -21.57 19.60 4.72
CA VAL A 86 -20.91 20.23 5.86
C VAL A 86 -19.98 21.39 5.46
N GLY A 87 -20.06 21.86 4.21
CA GLY A 87 -19.34 23.05 3.73
C GLY A 87 -17.93 22.81 3.17
N TYR A 88 -17.48 21.56 3.03
CA TYR A 88 -16.18 21.21 2.47
C TYR A 88 -16.21 21.00 0.95
N GLY A 89 -16.86 21.88 0.20
CA GLY A 89 -17.02 21.78 -1.25
C GLY A 89 -15.70 21.65 -2.01
N THR A 90 -14.69 22.47 -1.66
CA THR A 90 -13.37 22.40 -2.28
C THR A 90 -12.69 21.05 -2.07
N LEU A 91 -12.77 20.46 -0.87
CA LEU A 91 -12.21 19.13 -0.61
C LEU A 91 -12.98 18.05 -1.38
N ALA A 92 -14.31 18.14 -1.41
CA ALA A 92 -15.17 17.20 -2.12
C ALA A 92 -14.85 17.11 -3.63
N GLU A 93 -14.42 18.21 -4.23
CA GLU A 93 -14.04 18.28 -5.65
C GLU A 93 -12.60 17.84 -5.93
N ASN A 94 -11.79 17.63 -4.87
CA ASN A 94 -10.35 17.39 -4.97
C ASN A 94 -9.86 16.17 -4.17
N LEU A 95 -10.74 15.20 -3.88
CA LEU A 95 -10.40 14.02 -3.06
C LEU A 95 -9.17 13.27 -3.58
N GLY A 96 -9.12 12.95 -4.88
CA GLY A 96 -8.00 12.25 -5.51
C GLY A 96 -6.66 12.99 -5.36
N PRO A 97 -6.55 14.25 -5.82
CA PRO A 97 -5.35 15.07 -5.62
C PRO A 97 -4.94 15.23 -4.15
N VAL A 98 -5.89 15.45 -3.24
CA VAL A 98 -5.61 15.56 -1.80
C VAL A 98 -5.06 14.24 -1.24
N ALA A 99 -5.69 13.11 -1.57
CA ALA A 99 -5.22 11.79 -1.17
C ALA A 99 -3.78 11.53 -1.65
N ARG A 100 -3.50 11.84 -2.93
CA ARG A 100 -2.16 11.72 -3.50
C ARG A 100 -1.15 12.61 -2.76
N HIS A 101 -1.52 13.84 -2.46
CA HIS A 101 -0.65 14.76 -1.74
C HIS A 101 -0.31 14.24 -0.33
N ILE A 102 -1.30 13.75 0.42
CA ILE A 102 -1.07 13.16 1.75
C ILE A 102 -0.18 11.92 1.65
N GLN A 103 -0.40 11.06 0.65
CA GLN A 103 0.42 9.89 0.37
C GLN A 103 1.90 10.28 0.14
N GLN A 104 2.14 11.29 -0.69
CA GLN A 104 3.48 11.82 -0.96
C GLN A 104 4.15 12.38 0.30
N LEU A 105 3.43 13.18 1.09
CA LEU A 105 3.95 13.74 2.34
C LEU A 105 4.33 12.65 3.34
N ARG A 106 3.51 11.60 3.45
CA ARG A 106 3.76 10.43 4.30
C ARG A 106 5.07 9.74 3.93
N TRP A 107 5.28 9.44 2.65
CA TRP A 107 6.52 8.82 2.19
C TRP A 107 7.72 9.74 2.31
N LYS A 108 7.62 11.01 1.91
CA LYS A 108 8.67 12.01 2.09
C LYS A 108 9.13 12.10 3.54
N THR A 109 8.17 12.13 4.48
CA THR A 109 8.47 12.16 5.91
C THR A 109 9.17 10.88 6.36
N ARG A 110 8.66 9.70 5.94
CA ARG A 110 9.26 8.41 6.30
C ARG A 110 10.72 8.30 5.82
N PHE A 111 11.01 8.71 4.58
CA PHE A 111 12.36 8.74 4.05
C PHE A 111 13.25 9.76 4.77
N ALA A 112 12.72 10.95 5.10
CA ALA A 112 13.45 11.95 5.88
C ALA A 112 13.83 11.44 7.29
N CYS A 113 13.05 10.51 7.85
CA CYS A 113 13.36 9.82 9.11
C CYS A 113 14.34 8.64 8.96
N GLY A 114 14.94 8.45 7.78
CA GLY A 114 15.99 7.44 7.57
C GLY A 114 15.51 6.06 7.14
N PHE A 115 14.23 5.90 6.79
CA PHE A 115 13.74 4.63 6.21
C PHE A 115 14.43 4.34 4.87
N LYS A 116 14.95 3.12 4.74
CA LYS A 116 15.58 2.60 3.52
C LYS A 116 14.93 1.25 3.18
N PRO A 117 14.08 1.17 2.15
CA PRO A 117 13.42 -0.09 1.79
C PRO A 117 14.43 -1.17 1.36
N GLU A 118 15.62 -0.79 0.90
CA GLU A 118 16.69 -1.70 0.50
C GLU A 118 17.35 -2.42 1.67
N ASP A 119 17.27 -1.85 2.88
CA ASP A 119 17.80 -2.48 4.09
C ASP A 119 16.83 -3.53 4.68
N ILE A 120 15.64 -3.68 4.08
CA ILE A 120 14.62 -4.61 4.55
C ILE A 120 14.93 -6.02 4.11
N ILE A 121 15.38 -6.84 5.07
CA ILE A 121 15.58 -8.27 4.88
C ILE A 121 14.25 -9.01 5.09
N MET A 122 13.83 -9.73 4.06
CA MET A 122 12.66 -10.60 4.09
C MET A 122 12.95 -11.88 4.90
N PRO A 123 12.05 -12.29 5.82
CA PRO A 123 12.23 -13.56 6.53
C PRO A 123 12.16 -14.76 5.57
N GLU A 124 13.09 -15.71 5.68
CA GLU A 124 13.15 -16.89 4.79
C GLU A 124 11.84 -17.67 4.75
N ARG A 125 11.15 -17.74 5.90
CA ARG A 125 9.84 -18.37 6.02
C ARG A 125 8.79 -17.83 5.03
N PHE A 126 8.92 -16.59 4.56
CA PHE A 126 7.98 -16.04 3.57
C PHE A 126 8.10 -16.76 2.22
N TYR A 127 9.29 -17.25 1.87
CA TYR A 127 9.56 -17.96 0.64
C TYR A 127 9.20 -19.46 0.71
N GLU A 128 8.97 -19.99 1.92
CA GLU A 128 8.65 -21.40 2.18
C GLU A 128 7.13 -21.66 2.24
N ILE A 129 6.33 -20.61 2.25
CA ILE A 129 4.87 -20.72 2.36
C ILE A 129 4.27 -21.21 1.05
N GLU A 130 3.32 -22.14 1.16
CA GLU A 130 2.42 -22.51 0.06
C GLU A 130 1.08 -21.80 0.26
N THR A 131 0.57 -21.20 -0.81
CA THR A 131 -0.64 -20.37 -0.82
C THR A 131 -1.73 -21.01 -1.68
N LEU A 132 -2.90 -20.38 -1.77
CA LEU A 132 -3.95 -20.76 -2.73
C LEU A 132 -3.49 -20.68 -4.20
N LYS A 133 -2.41 -19.95 -4.49
CA LYS A 133 -1.79 -19.82 -5.81
C LYS A 133 -0.67 -20.85 -6.04
N GLY A 134 -0.38 -21.69 -5.05
CA GLY A 134 0.78 -22.59 -5.02
C GLY A 134 1.97 -22.00 -4.24
N PRO A 135 3.17 -22.57 -4.42
CA PRO A 135 4.38 -22.10 -3.74
C PRO A 135 4.74 -20.67 -4.18
N ILE A 136 5.37 -19.92 -3.27
CA ILE A 136 5.84 -18.56 -3.54
C ILE A 136 6.83 -18.55 -4.69
N ASP A 137 6.59 -17.68 -5.66
CA ASP A 137 7.52 -17.44 -6.75
C ASP A 137 8.58 -16.45 -6.30
N ARG A 138 9.79 -16.96 -6.02
CA ARG A 138 10.90 -16.14 -5.53
C ARG A 138 11.24 -14.98 -6.48
N ALA A 139 11.29 -15.24 -7.78
CA ALA A 139 11.68 -14.23 -8.75
C ALA A 139 10.64 -13.11 -8.84
N PHE A 140 9.35 -13.46 -8.83
CA PHE A 140 8.27 -12.48 -8.78
C PHE A 140 8.26 -11.71 -7.45
N PHE A 141 8.48 -12.40 -6.34
CA PHE A 141 8.47 -11.77 -5.01
C PHE A 141 9.63 -10.79 -4.83
N ASP A 142 10.84 -11.19 -5.18
CA ASP A 142 12.02 -10.31 -5.11
C ASP A 142 11.86 -9.11 -6.06
N GLY A 143 11.30 -9.33 -7.25
CA GLY A 143 10.94 -8.26 -8.18
C GLY A 143 9.91 -7.29 -7.59
N LEU A 144 8.87 -7.77 -6.92
CA LEU A 144 7.87 -6.93 -6.26
C LEU A 144 8.49 -6.02 -5.20
N ILE A 145 9.40 -6.55 -4.39
CA ILE A 145 10.07 -5.79 -3.33
C ILE A 145 10.89 -4.65 -3.96
N GLN A 146 11.67 -4.96 -5.00
CA GLN A 146 12.50 -3.97 -5.70
C GLN A 146 11.65 -2.90 -6.40
N GLU A 147 10.62 -3.31 -7.15
CA GLU A 147 9.77 -2.39 -7.90
C GLU A 147 8.89 -1.54 -6.98
N TYR A 148 8.40 -2.10 -5.88
CA TYR A 148 7.65 -1.32 -4.91
C TYR A 148 8.55 -0.32 -4.19
N ALA A 149 9.78 -0.71 -3.82
CA ALA A 149 10.78 0.19 -3.25
C ALA A 149 11.11 1.37 -4.20
N ARG A 150 11.29 1.10 -5.49
CA ARG A 150 11.45 2.14 -6.52
C ARG A 150 10.24 3.06 -6.58
N ALA A 151 9.04 2.50 -6.67
CA ALA A 151 7.80 3.25 -6.80
C ALA A 151 7.54 4.19 -5.62
N ILE A 152 7.80 3.76 -4.37
CA ILE A 152 7.62 4.62 -3.19
C ILE A 152 8.67 5.74 -3.11
N ARG A 153 9.88 5.53 -3.64
CA ARG A 153 10.91 6.59 -3.75
C ARG A 153 10.51 7.64 -4.78
N GLU A 154 10.03 7.21 -5.95
CA GLU A 154 9.51 8.11 -6.97
C GLU A 154 8.32 8.91 -6.43
N LEU A 155 7.42 8.25 -5.71
CA LEU A 155 6.29 8.89 -5.04
C LEU A 155 6.73 9.96 -4.04
N ALA A 156 7.77 9.70 -3.25
CA ALA A 156 8.34 10.66 -2.30
C ALA A 156 9.09 11.83 -2.97
N GLY A 157 9.36 11.77 -4.27
CA GLY A 157 10.24 12.71 -4.97
C GLY A 157 11.71 12.54 -4.57
N THR A 158 12.09 11.37 -4.05
CA THR A 158 13.46 11.02 -3.66
C THR A 158 14.08 9.98 -4.60
N GLY A 159 13.47 9.77 -5.78
CA GLY A 159 14.09 9.00 -6.86
C GLY A 159 15.37 9.71 -7.30
N SER A 160 16.44 8.95 -7.49
CA SER A 160 17.68 9.46 -8.07
C SER A 160 17.37 10.22 -9.35
N ALA A 161 17.82 11.47 -9.46
CA ALA A 161 18.07 12.05 -10.77
C ALA A 161 19.02 11.08 -11.48
N GLY A 162 18.52 10.41 -12.52
CA GLY A 162 19.37 9.67 -13.44
C GLY A 162 20.33 10.60 -14.14
#